data_AF-A0A1I2CX80-F1
#
_entry.id   AF-A0A1I2CX80-F1
#
_cell.length_a   1.000
_cell.length_b   1.000
_cell.length_c   1.000
_cell.angle_alpha   90.00
_cell.angle_beta   90.00
_cell.angle_gamma   90.00
#
_symmetry.space_group_name_H-M   'P 1'
#
loop_
_entity.id
_entity.type
_entity.pdbx_description
1 polymer ?
#
loop_
_entity_poly.entity_id
_entity_poly.type
_entity_poly.pdbx_seq_one_letter_code
_entity_poly.pdbx_strand_id
1 'polypeptide(L)'
;MFEEMDANVYALSSDSPEHHVELKEEMGFTFEFLSDPSMDVIEKADMKGQETSVRGYSVFDENGELITSEEDDYWGENINDTAEKINNALE
;
A
#
# COMPACT_ATOMS: atom_id res chain seq x y z
N MET A 1 6.48 -2.35 -12.98
CA MET A 1 7.13 -1.15 -12.41
C MET A 1 7.43 -1.34 -10.94
N PHE A 2 6.44 -1.63 -10.09
CA PHE A 2 6.70 -2.13 -8.74
C PHE A 2 7.18 -3.60 -8.72
N GLU A 3 6.88 -4.37 -9.77
CA GLU A 3 7.33 -5.76 -9.94
C GLU A 3 8.86 -5.95 -10.02
N GLU A 4 9.63 -4.87 -10.24
CA GLU A 4 11.09 -4.92 -10.28
C GLU A 4 11.74 -4.54 -8.94
N MET A 5 10.94 -4.15 -7.94
CA MET A 5 11.43 -3.84 -6.59
C MET A 5 11.82 -5.13 -5.86
N ASP A 6 12.86 -5.05 -5.04
CA ASP A 6 13.23 -6.14 -4.11
C ASP A 6 12.32 -6.13 -2.87
N ALA A 7 11.01 -6.11 -3.10
CA ALA A 7 9.98 -6.05 -2.07
C ALA A 7 8.68 -6.71 -2.56
N ASN A 8 7.91 -7.24 -1.60
CA ASN A 8 6.55 -7.68 -1.88
C ASN A 8 5.62 -6.46 -1.83
N VAL A 9 4.82 -6.26 -2.87
CA VAL A 9 3.93 -5.09 -2.99
C VAL A 9 2.47 -5.52 -2.91
N TYR A 10 1.75 -4.90 -1.98
CA TYR A 10 0.35 -5.15 -1.68
C TYR A 10 -0.44 -3.84 -1.68
N ALA A 11 -1.67 -3.88 -2.18
CA ALA A 11 -2.68 -2.89 -1.84
C ALA A 11 -3.40 -3.31 -0.55
N LEU A 12 -3.74 -2.37 0.31
CA LEU A 12 -4.36 -2.63 1.61
C LEU A 12 -5.56 -1.69 1.80
N SER A 13 -6.72 -2.24 2.17
CA SER A 13 -7.86 -1.44 2.65
C SER A 13 -8.67 -2.23 3.67
N SER A 14 -9.66 -1.58 4.29
CA SER A 14 -10.62 -2.23 5.19
C SER A 14 -11.74 -2.98 4.45
N ASP A 15 -11.77 -2.94 3.12
CA ASP A 15 -12.77 -3.66 2.32
C ASP A 15 -12.58 -5.17 2.43
N SER A 16 -13.64 -5.92 2.16
CA SER A 16 -13.59 -7.37 2.21
C SER A 16 -12.83 -7.96 1.01
N PRO A 17 -12.32 -9.20 1.13
CA PRO A 17 -11.67 -9.88 0.01
C PRO A 17 -12.56 -9.98 -1.24
N GLU A 18 -13.88 -10.14 -1.07
CA GLU A 18 -14.83 -10.19 -2.19
C GLU A 18 -14.86 -8.88 -2.99
N HIS A 19 -14.91 -7.73 -2.32
CA HIS A 19 -14.85 -6.43 -3.00
C HIS A 19 -13.51 -6.20 -3.71
N HIS A 20 -12.40 -6.69 -3.15
CA HIS A 20 -11.09 -6.61 -3.80
C HIS A 20 -11.00 -7.45 -5.07
N VAL A 21 -11.62 -8.65 -5.09
CA VAL A 21 -11.68 -9.47 -6.30
C VAL A 21 -12.43 -8.75 -7.40
N GLU A 22 -13.60 -8.18 -7.09
CA GLU A 22 -14.38 -7.39 -8.05
C GLU A 22 -13.59 -6.20 -8.59
N LEU A 23 -12.95 -5.42 -7.71
CA LEU A 23 -12.13 -4.28 -8.09
C LEU A 23 -10.94 -4.68 -8.97
N LYS A 24 -10.27 -5.78 -8.65
CA LYS A 24 -9.11 -6.27 -9.40
C LYS A 24 -9.52 -6.71 -10.81
N GLU A 25 -10.66 -7.39 -10.94
CA GLU A 25 -11.22 -7.80 -12.24
C GLU A 25 -11.59 -6.60 -13.11
N GLU A 26 -12.10 -5.52 -12.52
CA GLU A 26 -12.48 -4.30 -13.26
C GLU A 26 -11.28 -3.45 -13.68
N MET A 27 -10.29 -3.29 -12.80
CA MET A 27 -9.21 -2.31 -12.97
C MET A 27 -7.91 -2.90 -13.54
N GLY A 28 -7.77 -4.22 -13.56
CA GLY A 28 -6.60 -4.90 -14.13
C GLY A 28 -5.31 -4.76 -13.32
N PHE A 29 -5.40 -4.54 -12.01
CA PHE A 29 -4.24 -4.44 -11.13
C PHE A 29 -3.46 -5.77 -11.05
N THR A 30 -2.12 -5.70 -11.08
CA THR A 30 -1.26 -6.90 -11.02
C THR A 30 -0.85 -7.28 -9.59
N PHE A 31 -0.88 -6.34 -8.65
CA PHE A 31 -0.57 -6.58 -7.24
C PHE A 31 -1.72 -7.29 -6.49
N GLU A 32 -1.39 -7.85 -5.34
CA GLU A 32 -2.33 -8.48 -4.43
C GLU A 32 -3.02 -7.43 -3.55
N PHE A 33 -4.26 -7.71 -3.15
CA PHE A 33 -5.02 -6.89 -2.23
C PHE A 33 -5.15 -7.62 -0.90
N LEU A 34 -4.91 -6.90 0.19
CA LEU A 34 -5.05 -7.35 1.56
C LEU A 34 -6.23 -6.64 2.21
N SER A 35 -7.01 -7.41 2.96
CA SER A 35 -8.15 -6.93 3.74
C SER A 35 -7.75 -6.77 5.20
N ASP A 36 -7.82 -5.55 5.72
CA ASP A 36 -7.59 -5.21 7.13
C ASP A 36 -8.84 -4.52 7.72
N PRO A 37 -9.93 -5.27 7.95
CA PRO A 37 -11.18 -4.70 8.48
C PRO A 37 -11.02 -4.19 9.92
N SER A 38 -10.01 -4.69 10.64
CA SER A 38 -9.62 -4.23 11.99
C SER A 38 -8.91 -2.89 11.99
N MET A 39 -8.33 -2.48 10.86
CA MET A 39 -7.44 -1.32 10.73
C MET A 39 -6.15 -1.44 11.56
N ASP A 40 -5.74 -2.65 11.94
CA ASP A 40 -4.58 -2.88 12.82
C ASP A 40 -3.26 -2.67 12.06
N VAL A 41 -3.19 -3.16 10.82
CA VAL A 41 -2.02 -2.99 9.93
C VAL A 41 -1.99 -1.56 9.41
N ILE A 42 -3.14 -1.01 9.06
CA ILE A 42 -3.28 0.40 8.62
C ILE A 42 -2.85 1.36 9.76
N GLU A 43 -3.17 1.05 11.01
CA GLU A 43 -2.68 1.79 12.18
C GLU A 43 -1.18 1.63 12.35
N LYS A 44 -0.65 0.40 12.26
CA LYS A 44 0.80 0.16 12.31
C LYS A 44 1.56 0.89 11.20
N ALA A 45 0.90 1.10 10.06
CA ALA A 45 1.44 1.83 8.93
C ALA A 45 1.40 3.36 9.11
N ASP A 46 0.92 3.90 10.23
CA ASP A 46 0.68 5.35 10.39
C ASP A 46 -0.26 5.93 9.31
N MET A 47 -1.15 5.11 8.72
CA MET A 47 -2.06 5.49 7.62
C MET A 47 -3.54 5.43 8.01
N LYS A 48 -3.84 5.39 9.32
CA LYS A 48 -5.23 5.39 9.82
C LYS A 48 -5.81 6.80 9.83
N GLY A 49 -6.81 7.03 8.99
CA GLY A 49 -7.65 8.23 9.05
C GLY A 49 -8.78 8.10 10.09
N GLN A 50 -9.74 9.04 10.04
CA GLN A 50 -10.84 9.08 11.01
C GLN A 50 -11.82 7.90 10.87
N GLU A 51 -12.15 7.53 9.63
CA GLU A 51 -13.10 6.44 9.32
C GLU A 51 -12.52 5.39 8.37
N THR A 52 -11.51 5.76 7.58
CA THR A 52 -10.84 4.91 6.58
C THR A 52 -9.35 5.25 6.53
N SER A 53 -8.55 4.47 5.80
CA SER A 53 -7.14 4.78 5.58
C SER A 53 -6.99 6.09 4.79
N VAL A 54 -5.99 6.90 5.12
CA VAL A 54 -5.50 7.93 4.20
C VAL A 54 -4.85 7.26 2.99
N ARG A 55 -4.80 7.95 1.84
CA ARG A 55 -4.17 7.42 0.63
C ARG A 55 -2.68 7.69 0.62
N GLY A 56 -1.91 6.75 0.08
CA GLY A 56 -0.46 6.86 0.00
C GLY A 56 0.19 5.49 0.04
N TYR A 57 1.39 5.43 0.59
CA TYR A 57 2.17 4.19 0.69
C TYR A 57 2.96 4.12 2.01
N SER A 58 3.28 2.90 2.41
CA SER A 58 4.12 2.61 3.58
C SER A 58 5.10 1.50 3.23
N VAL A 59 6.28 1.56 3.83
CA VAL A 59 7.36 0.59 3.62
C VAL A 59 7.72 -0.04 4.96
N PHE A 60 7.76 -1.37 4.98
CA PHE A 60 8.11 -2.16 6.17
C PHE A 60 9.40 -2.95 5.91
N ASP A 61 10.18 -3.18 6.97
CA ASP A 61 11.33 -4.08 6.92
C ASP A 61 10.91 -5.57 7.01
N GLU A 62 11.89 -6.48 6.92
CA GLU A 62 11.64 -7.93 7.00
C GLU A 62 11.10 -8.41 8.37
N ASN A 63 11.23 -7.59 9.42
CA ASN A 63 10.69 -7.85 10.75
C ASN A 63 9.27 -7.27 10.92
N GLY A 64 8.77 -6.58 9.90
CA GLY A 64 7.49 -5.89 9.89
C GLY A 64 7.54 -4.56 10.64
N GLU A 65 8.71 -3.98 10.89
CA GLU A 65 8.85 -2.65 11.48
C GLU A 65 8.68 -1.57 10.40
N LEU A 66 7.99 -0.48 10.75
CA LEU A 66 7.71 0.60 9.80
C LEU A 66 9.00 1.38 9.51
N ILE A 67 9.38 1.48 8.23
CA ILE A 67 10.50 2.28 7.75
C ILE A 67 10.03 3.71 7.45
N THR A 68 8.98 3.83 6.63
CA THR A 68 8.41 5.13 6.24
C THR A 68 6.95 5.01 5.83
N SER A 69 6.23 6.11 5.94
CA SER A 69 4.88 6.30 5.42
C SER A 69 4.73 7.69 4.83
N GLU A 70 4.02 7.79 3.72
CA GLU A 70 3.72 9.07 3.07
C GLU A 70 2.25 9.10 2.65
N GLU A 71 1.54 10.12 3.13
CA GLU A 71 0.22 10.49 2.61
C GLU A 71 0.39 11.14 1.23
N ASP A 72 -0.16 10.51 0.20
CA ASP A 72 -0.10 10.97 -1.18
C ASP A 72 -1.34 10.49 -1.95
N ASP A 73 -2.30 11.39 -2.16
CA ASP A 73 -3.51 11.10 -2.96
C ASP A 73 -3.18 10.80 -4.43
N TYR A 74 -1.99 11.17 -4.89
CA TYR A 74 -1.56 11.16 -6.29
C TYR A 74 -0.40 10.19 -6.55
N TRP A 75 -0.12 9.25 -5.62
CA TRP A 75 0.99 8.30 -5.77
C TRP A 75 0.90 7.51 -7.08
N GLY A 76 -0.32 7.16 -7.52
CA GLY A 76 -0.55 6.42 -8.76
C GLY A 76 -0.35 7.27 -10.02
N GLU A 77 -0.52 8.59 -9.93
CA GLU A 77 -0.23 9.53 -11.01
C GLU A 77 1.27 9.84 -11.11
N ASN A 78 1.96 9.89 -9.96
CA ASN A 78 3.39 10.16 -9.83
C ASN A 78 4.22 8.89 -9.63
N ILE A 79 3.82 7.80 -10.28
CA ILE A 79 4.25 6.45 -9.95
C ILE A 79 5.78 6.26 -9.99
N ASN A 80 6.49 6.92 -10.91
CA ASN A 80 7.97 6.85 -10.99
C ASN A 80 8.64 7.47 -9.77
N ASP A 81 8.17 8.65 -9.34
CA ASP A 81 8.69 9.35 -8.18
C ASP A 81 8.37 8.56 -6.90
N THR A 82 7.16 8.01 -6.80
CA THR A 82 6.78 7.10 -5.70
C THR A 82 7.72 5.89 -5.66
N ALA A 83 8.03 5.29 -6.80
CA ALA A 83 8.93 4.14 -6.86
C ALA A 83 10.36 4.47 -6.44
N GLU A 84 10.89 5.62 -6.84
CA GLU A 84 12.21 6.09 -6.42
C GLU A 84 12.26 6.31 -4.90
N LYS A 85 11.24 6.94 -4.32
CA LYS A 85 11.16 7.12 -2.85
C LYS A 85 11.13 5.80 -2.10
N ILE A 86 10.35 4.83 -2.57
CA ILE A 86 10.28 3.49 -1.97
C ILE A 86 11.65 2.79 -2.05
N ASN A 87 12.30 2.81 -3.22
CA ASN A 87 13.63 2.19 -3.36
C ASN A 87 14.66 2.84 -2.43
N ASN A 88 14.69 4.17 -2.33
CA ASN A 88 15.58 4.87 -1.42
C ASN A 88 15.32 4.56 0.06
N ALA A 89 14.10 4.15 0.42
CA ALA A 89 13.78 3.73 1.78
C ALA A 89 14.23 2.29 2.09
N LEU A 90 14.47 1.47 1.06
CA LEU A 90 14.90 0.08 1.19
C LEU A 90 16.44 -0.10 1.19
N GLU A 91 17.20 0.95 0.87
CA GLU A 91 18.68 1.00 0.93
C GLU A 91 19.23 1.24 2.35
#